data_AF-A0A2N1VIX1-F1
#
_entry.id   AF-A0A2N1VIX1-F1
#
_cell.length_a   1.000
_cell.length_b   1.000
_cell.length_c   1.000
_cell.angle_alpha   90.00
_cell.angle_beta   90.00
_cell.angle_gamma   90.00
#
_symmetry.space_group_name_H-M   'P 1'
#
loop_
_entity.id
_entity.type
_entity.pdbx_description
1 polymer ?
#
loop_
_entity_poly.entity_id
_entity_poly.type
_entity_poly.pdbx_seq_one_letter_code
_entity_poly.pdbx_strand_id
1 'polypeptide(L)'
;MKIAVSIGDVNGIGLECFAKALSKLSNDRNEISFILFGPYRLIIDYLDGLDINFEEIENGIKLTGYNVEILNKGIDASIEFGQITAEAGKIAADSIADAVEYIKAGNADILLTLPINKKAISLSGFKFPGHTEMLGESFGADPLMILFSGSVRVALTTVHVPIKAIQKLLRPRLIESKYAALERSLRLDFGITKPRIAILGLNPHAGEQGNIGTEEISYINDTIDKLNIRIDTATAEGPFPADGF
;
A
#
# COMPACT_ATOMS: atom_id res chain seq x y z
N MET A 1 7.36 -17.94 0.99
CA MET A 1 6.45 -16.77 1.01
C MET A 1 5.91 -16.55 -0.39
N LYS A 2 4.61 -16.39 -0.53
CA LYS A 2 3.94 -16.23 -1.82
C LYS A 2 3.28 -14.84 -1.90
N ILE A 3 3.59 -14.12 -2.96
CA ILE A 3 3.14 -12.73 -3.16
C ILE A 3 2.15 -12.69 -4.32
N ALA A 4 0.91 -12.34 -4.02
CA ALA A 4 -0.12 -12.04 -5.03
C ALA A 4 0.12 -10.63 -5.58
N VAL A 5 0.16 -10.47 -6.90
CA VAL A 5 0.50 -9.21 -7.57
C VAL A 5 -0.60 -8.82 -8.55
N SER A 6 -1.35 -7.75 -8.24
CA SER A 6 -2.28 -7.20 -9.22
C SER A 6 -1.51 -6.41 -10.27
N ILE A 7 -1.71 -6.69 -11.56
CA ILE A 7 -0.88 -6.14 -12.66
C ILE A 7 -1.10 -4.65 -12.93
N GLY A 8 -2.16 -4.06 -12.36
CA GLY A 8 -2.43 -2.63 -12.46
C GLY A 8 -2.81 -2.20 -13.88
N ASP A 9 -2.53 -0.93 -14.20
CA ASP A 9 -2.78 -0.37 -15.53
C ASP A 9 -1.76 -0.93 -16.55
N VAL A 10 -2.26 -1.74 -17.47
CA VAL A 10 -1.48 -2.39 -18.54
C VAL A 10 -0.95 -1.41 -19.59
N ASN A 11 -1.47 -0.18 -19.64
CA ASN A 11 -0.90 0.89 -20.47
C ASN A 11 0.10 1.77 -19.70
N GLY A 12 0.25 1.53 -18.39
CA GLY A 12 1.21 2.21 -17.53
C GLY A 12 2.55 1.49 -17.42
N ILE A 13 3.34 1.87 -16.42
CA ILE A 13 4.69 1.34 -16.17
C ILE A 13 4.73 0.20 -15.13
N GLY A 14 3.57 -0.29 -14.68
CA GLY A 14 3.49 -1.17 -13.50
C GLY A 14 4.29 -2.45 -13.67
N LEU A 15 4.02 -3.19 -14.75
CA LEU A 15 4.72 -4.44 -15.10
C LEU A 15 6.21 -4.20 -15.37
N GLU A 16 6.59 -3.09 -16.02
CA GLU A 16 7.99 -2.71 -16.23
C GLU A 16 8.72 -2.49 -14.89
N CYS A 17 8.13 -1.71 -13.99
CA CYS A 17 8.69 -1.48 -12.66
C CYS A 17 8.82 -2.77 -11.86
N PHE A 18 7.82 -3.65 -11.92
CA PHE A 18 7.86 -4.96 -11.28
C PHE A 18 9.03 -5.79 -11.82
N ALA A 19 9.13 -5.93 -13.14
CA ALA A 19 10.16 -6.76 -13.77
C ALA A 19 11.58 -6.22 -13.50
N LYS A 20 11.78 -4.89 -13.61
CA LYS A 20 13.06 -4.24 -13.28
C LYS A 20 13.40 -4.26 -11.79
N ALA A 21 12.40 -4.31 -10.91
CA ALA A 21 12.63 -4.47 -9.48
C ALA A 21 13.10 -5.90 -9.18
N LEU A 22 12.43 -6.91 -9.75
CA LEU A 22 12.81 -8.32 -9.60
C LEU A 22 14.25 -8.57 -10.10
N SER A 23 14.64 -7.97 -11.22
CA SER A 23 16.00 -8.14 -11.76
C SER A 23 17.12 -7.55 -10.89
N LYS A 24 16.77 -6.67 -9.95
CA LYS A 24 17.70 -6.09 -8.97
C LYS A 24 17.70 -6.84 -7.63
N LEU A 25 16.76 -7.76 -7.41
CA LEU A 25 16.75 -8.57 -6.21
C LEU A 25 17.89 -9.60 -6.27
N SER A 26 18.54 -9.85 -5.14
CA SER A 26 19.54 -10.90 -5.01
C SER A 26 18.89 -12.28 -5.15
N ASN A 27 19.43 -13.14 -5.99
CA ASN A 27 18.95 -14.52 -6.25
C ASN A 27 18.98 -15.46 -5.04
N ASP A 28 19.35 -14.99 -3.85
CA ASP A 28 19.43 -15.81 -2.63
C ASP A 28 18.06 -16.03 -1.95
N ARG A 29 16.96 -15.55 -2.55
CA ARG A 29 15.60 -15.64 -1.98
C ARG A 29 14.68 -16.58 -2.74
N ASN A 30 15.15 -17.80 -3.02
CA ASN A 30 14.38 -18.82 -3.74
C ASN A 30 13.06 -19.26 -3.04
N GLU A 31 12.85 -18.85 -1.79
CA GLU A 31 11.63 -19.10 -1.03
C GLU A 31 10.49 -18.13 -1.36
N ILE A 32 10.75 -17.10 -2.18
CA ILE A 32 9.73 -16.12 -2.61
C ILE A 32 9.21 -16.51 -3.99
N SER A 33 7.90 -16.64 -4.12
CA SER A 33 7.22 -16.77 -5.40
C SER A 33 6.20 -15.66 -5.63
N PHE A 34 5.98 -15.33 -6.90
CA PHE A 34 5.07 -14.28 -7.32
C PHE A 34 3.95 -14.85 -8.17
N ILE A 35 2.77 -14.27 -8.07
CA ILE A 35 1.60 -14.63 -8.88
C ILE A 35 1.00 -13.35 -9.45
N LEU A 36 1.05 -13.21 -10.78
CA LEU A 36 0.38 -12.12 -11.50
C LEU A 36 -1.06 -12.53 -11.84
N PHE A 37 -1.99 -11.59 -11.72
CA PHE A 37 -3.40 -11.81 -12.06
C PHE A 37 -3.77 -11.01 -13.31
N GLY A 38 -4.00 -11.66 -14.43
CA GLY A 38 -4.38 -11.00 -15.68
C GLY A 38 -4.19 -11.84 -16.93
N PRO A 39 -4.45 -11.27 -18.14
CA PRO A 39 -4.42 -12.04 -19.38
C PRO A 39 -2.98 -12.47 -19.70
N TYR A 40 -2.76 -13.77 -19.85
CA TYR A 40 -1.43 -14.35 -20.01
C TYR A 40 -0.69 -13.74 -21.20
N ARG A 41 -1.33 -13.75 -22.37
CA ARG A 41 -0.68 -13.28 -23.60
C ARG A 41 -0.33 -11.79 -23.55
N LEU A 42 -1.21 -10.98 -22.96
CA LEU A 42 -0.96 -9.55 -22.75
C LEU A 42 0.29 -9.34 -21.88
N ILE A 43 0.44 -10.08 -20.78
CA ILE A 43 1.60 -9.95 -19.89
C ILE A 43 2.89 -10.36 -20.62
N ILE A 44 2.87 -11.46 -21.37
CA ILE A 44 4.01 -11.88 -22.18
C ILE A 44 4.38 -10.82 -23.22
N ASP A 45 3.41 -10.35 -24.01
CA ASP A 45 3.64 -9.34 -25.04
C ASP A 45 4.15 -8.01 -24.44
N TYR A 46 3.66 -7.63 -23.26
CA TYR A 46 4.16 -6.46 -22.53
C TYR A 46 5.65 -6.62 -22.20
N LEU A 47 6.04 -7.78 -21.66
CA LEU A 47 7.41 -8.03 -21.20
C LEU A 47 8.38 -8.26 -22.38
N ASP A 48 7.96 -8.92 -23.45
CA ASP A 48 8.71 -9.08 -24.70
C ASP A 48 9.06 -7.72 -25.34
N GLY A 49 8.19 -6.72 -25.16
CA GLY A 49 8.43 -5.35 -25.59
C GLY A 49 9.48 -4.61 -24.77
N LEU A 50 9.96 -5.18 -23.66
CA LEU A 50 10.98 -4.61 -22.80
C LEU A 50 12.34 -5.28 -23.03
N ASP A 51 13.42 -4.53 -22.77
CA ASP A 51 14.79 -5.07 -22.74
C ASP A 51 15.04 -5.85 -21.42
N ILE A 52 14.22 -6.88 -21.18
CA ILE A 52 14.24 -7.72 -19.96
C ILE A 52 14.22 -9.19 -20.38
N ASN A 53 15.23 -9.95 -19.97
CA ASN A 53 15.32 -11.37 -20.25
C ASN A 53 14.44 -12.19 -19.29
N PHE A 54 13.52 -12.98 -19.84
CA PHE A 54 12.74 -13.99 -19.12
C PHE A 54 12.64 -15.29 -19.94
N GLU A 55 12.30 -16.38 -19.28
CA GLU A 55 12.00 -17.68 -19.90
C GLU A 55 10.53 -18.00 -19.64
N GLU A 56 9.74 -18.34 -20.67
CA GLU A 56 8.39 -18.85 -20.46
C GLU A 56 8.43 -20.24 -19.81
N ILE A 57 7.57 -20.47 -18.81
CA ILE A 57 7.43 -21.74 -18.10
C ILE A 57 5.95 -22.15 -18.06
N GLU A 58 5.67 -23.37 -17.58
CA GLU A 58 4.29 -23.83 -17.42
C GLU A 58 3.51 -22.89 -16.49
N ASN A 59 2.51 -22.19 -17.06
CA ASN A 59 1.66 -21.20 -16.39
C ASN A 59 2.39 -19.94 -15.88
N GLY A 60 3.48 -19.52 -16.52
CA GLY A 60 4.11 -18.25 -16.14
C GLY A 60 5.43 -17.96 -16.82
N ILE A 61 6.27 -17.21 -16.13
CA ILE A 61 7.62 -16.88 -16.56
C ILE A 61 8.63 -17.13 -15.45
N LYS A 62 9.87 -17.35 -15.84
CA LYS A 62 11.03 -17.31 -14.97
C LYS A 62 11.80 -16.02 -15.25
N LEU A 63 11.77 -15.12 -14.28
CA LEU A 63 12.40 -13.81 -14.37
C LEU A 63 13.53 -13.72 -13.34
N THR A 64 14.76 -13.59 -13.83
CA THR A 64 15.97 -13.49 -12.99
C THR A 64 16.03 -14.50 -11.83
N GLY A 65 15.73 -15.77 -12.14
CA GLY A 65 15.74 -16.86 -11.15
C GLY A 65 14.46 -17.04 -10.33
N TYR A 66 13.53 -16.08 -10.37
CA TYR A 66 12.24 -16.18 -9.71
C TYR A 66 11.19 -16.79 -10.64
N ASN A 67 10.41 -17.73 -10.11
CA ASN A 67 9.20 -18.19 -10.76
C ASN A 67 8.06 -17.20 -10.50
N VAL A 68 7.49 -16.67 -11.58
CA VAL A 68 6.35 -15.78 -11.59
C VAL A 68 5.20 -16.51 -12.29
N GLU A 69 4.28 -17.05 -11.50
CA GLU A 69 3.06 -17.67 -12.02
C GLU A 69 2.14 -16.59 -12.57
N ILE A 70 1.39 -16.90 -13.64
CA ILE A 70 0.40 -16.02 -14.23
C ILE A 70 -0.94 -16.75 -14.20
N LEU A 71 -1.85 -16.26 -13.36
CA LEU A 71 -3.23 -16.72 -13.36
C LEU A 71 -3.98 -16.03 -14.50
N ASN A 72 -4.10 -16.76 -15.61
CA ASN A 72 -4.72 -16.27 -16.84
C ASN A 72 -6.22 -15.99 -16.62
N LYS A 73 -6.55 -14.72 -16.42
CA LYS A 73 -7.91 -14.22 -16.22
C LYS A 73 -8.07 -12.85 -16.86
N GLY A 74 -9.32 -12.48 -17.16
CA GLY A 74 -9.65 -11.18 -17.75
C GLY A 74 -9.93 -11.29 -19.25
N ILE A 75 -9.75 -10.17 -19.94
CA ILE A 75 -10.04 -10.03 -21.37
C ILE A 75 -8.75 -9.77 -22.14
N ASP A 76 -8.65 -10.31 -23.35
CA ASP A 76 -7.59 -9.93 -24.26
C ASP A 76 -7.77 -8.48 -24.71
N ALA A 77 -6.68 -7.72 -24.70
CA ALA A 77 -6.65 -6.34 -25.14
C ALA A 77 -5.27 -6.02 -25.73
N SER A 78 -5.23 -5.01 -26.60
CA SER A 78 -3.97 -4.46 -27.10
C SER A 78 -3.37 -3.49 -26.08
N ILE A 79 -2.05 -3.50 -25.97
CA ILE A 79 -1.32 -2.53 -25.13
C ILE A 79 -1.18 -1.22 -25.91
N GLU A 80 -1.66 -0.13 -25.32
CA GLU A 80 -1.56 1.22 -25.86
C GLU A 80 -0.84 2.12 -24.85
N PHE A 81 0.49 1.99 -24.77
CA PHE A 81 1.30 2.68 -23.77
C PHE A 81 0.97 4.17 -23.65
N GLY A 82 0.69 4.62 -22.42
CA GLY A 82 0.34 6.00 -22.10
C GLY A 82 -1.10 6.42 -22.44
N GLN A 83 -1.91 5.56 -23.08
CA GLN A 83 -3.30 5.85 -23.39
C GLN A 83 -4.24 5.38 -22.28
N ILE A 84 -5.25 6.19 -21.98
CA ILE A 84 -6.28 5.87 -21.00
C ILE A 84 -7.44 5.18 -21.73
N THR A 85 -7.56 3.87 -21.58
CA THR A 85 -8.62 3.05 -22.21
C THR A 85 -9.53 2.40 -21.15
N ALA A 86 -10.75 2.04 -21.53
CA ALA A 86 -11.69 1.37 -20.63
C ALA A 86 -11.28 -0.08 -20.37
N GLU A 87 -10.68 -0.72 -21.37
CA GLU A 87 -10.14 -2.08 -21.36
C GLU A 87 -9.01 -2.21 -20.35
N ALA A 88 -8.04 -1.28 -20.37
CA ALA A 88 -6.95 -1.25 -19.39
C ALA A 88 -7.48 -1.04 -17.97
N GLY A 89 -8.48 -0.17 -17.81
CA GLY A 89 -9.18 0.02 -16.54
C GLY A 89 -9.87 -1.25 -16.04
N LYS A 90 -10.53 -1.98 -16.94
CA LYS A 90 -11.20 -3.24 -16.61
C LYS A 90 -10.21 -4.33 -16.21
N ILE A 91 -9.12 -4.49 -16.96
CA ILE A 91 -8.07 -5.46 -16.64
C ILE A 91 -7.45 -5.15 -15.28
N ALA A 92 -7.13 -3.89 -15.00
CA ALA A 92 -6.58 -3.47 -13.71
C ALA A 92 -7.54 -3.77 -12.55
N ALA A 93 -8.84 -3.49 -12.74
CA ALA A 93 -9.87 -3.71 -11.74
C ALA A 93 -10.13 -5.21 -11.48
N ASP A 94 -10.26 -6.01 -12.54
CA ASP A 94 -10.43 -7.46 -12.44
C ASP A 94 -9.20 -8.10 -11.76
N SER A 95 -8.00 -7.66 -12.14
CA SER A 95 -6.72 -8.13 -11.57
C SER A 95 -6.65 -7.96 -10.05
N ILE A 96 -6.97 -6.77 -9.54
CA ILE A 96 -6.92 -6.53 -8.09
C ILE A 96 -8.06 -7.24 -7.35
N ALA A 97 -9.26 -7.35 -7.96
CA ALA A 97 -10.36 -8.12 -7.39
C ALA A 97 -9.99 -9.61 -7.25
N ASP A 98 -9.40 -10.21 -8.30
CA ASP A 98 -8.92 -11.58 -8.28
C ASP A 98 -7.81 -11.80 -7.24
N ALA A 99 -6.85 -10.88 -7.15
CA ALA A 99 -5.77 -10.96 -6.17
C ALA A 99 -6.28 -10.86 -4.72
N VAL A 100 -7.31 -10.04 -4.47
CA VAL A 100 -7.98 -9.92 -3.16
C VAL A 100 -8.71 -11.20 -2.78
N GLU A 101 -9.45 -11.81 -3.70
CA GLU A 101 -10.13 -13.08 -3.41
C GLU A 101 -9.12 -14.21 -3.19
N TYR A 102 -8.01 -14.21 -3.94
CA TYR A 102 -6.94 -15.18 -3.78
C TYR A 102 -6.26 -15.10 -2.39
N ILE A 103 -5.95 -13.90 -1.91
CA ILE A 103 -5.33 -13.73 -0.60
C ILE A 103 -6.33 -14.00 0.54
N LYS A 104 -7.62 -13.65 0.38
CA LYS A 104 -8.67 -14.01 1.36
C LYS A 104 -8.86 -15.52 1.50
N ALA A 105 -8.67 -16.26 0.41
CA ALA A 105 -8.71 -17.72 0.42
C ALA A 105 -7.48 -18.36 1.10
N GLY A 106 -6.52 -17.56 1.59
CA GLY A 106 -5.30 -18.05 2.24
C GLY A 106 -4.26 -18.60 1.26
N ASN A 107 -4.42 -18.31 -0.04
CA ASN A 107 -3.52 -18.85 -1.06
C ASN A 107 -2.25 -18.03 -1.26
N ALA A 108 -2.11 -16.85 -0.64
CA ALA A 108 -0.92 -16.01 -0.66
C ALA A 108 -0.71 -15.32 0.70
N ASP A 109 0.51 -14.88 0.97
CA ASP A 109 0.89 -14.23 2.23
C ASP A 109 0.81 -12.69 2.14
N ILE A 110 1.10 -12.14 0.97
CA ILE A 110 1.21 -10.68 0.74
C ILE A 110 0.48 -10.31 -0.55
N LEU A 111 -0.21 -9.18 -0.54
CA LEU A 111 -0.74 -8.51 -1.73
C LEU A 111 0.19 -7.35 -2.11
N LEU A 112 0.73 -7.38 -3.31
CA LEU A 112 1.47 -6.30 -3.95
C LEU A 112 0.60 -5.71 -5.07
N THR A 113 0.33 -4.41 -5.02
CA THR A 113 -0.48 -3.76 -6.07
C THR A 113 0.40 -2.92 -6.98
N LEU A 114 0.43 -3.24 -8.28
CA LEU A 114 1.05 -2.34 -9.27
C LEU A 114 0.16 -1.11 -9.53
N PRO A 115 0.73 0.01 -10.01
CA PRO A 115 -0.01 1.26 -10.17
C PRO A 115 -1.22 1.15 -11.10
N ILE A 116 -2.27 1.89 -10.77
CA ILE A 116 -3.50 2.00 -11.55
C ILE A 116 -3.74 3.43 -12.02
N ASN A 117 -4.48 3.57 -13.11
CA ASN A 117 -5.03 4.85 -13.55
C ASN A 117 -6.50 4.99 -13.09
N LYS A 118 -6.76 5.91 -12.17
CA LYS A 118 -8.11 6.14 -11.62
C LYS A 118 -9.14 6.50 -12.70
N LYS A 119 -8.74 7.21 -13.75
CA LYS A 119 -9.63 7.55 -14.86
C LYS A 119 -9.97 6.32 -15.69
N ALA A 120 -8.99 5.46 -15.99
CA ALA A 120 -9.22 4.19 -16.68
C ALA A 120 -10.18 3.29 -15.88
N ILE A 121 -9.93 3.10 -14.59
CA ILE A 121 -10.82 2.32 -13.70
C ILE A 121 -12.24 2.89 -13.69
N SER A 122 -12.39 4.22 -13.60
CA SER A 122 -13.71 4.85 -13.65
C SER A 122 -14.44 4.60 -14.98
N LEU A 123 -13.72 4.55 -16.11
CA LEU A 123 -14.29 4.25 -17.43
C LEU A 123 -14.77 2.81 -17.54
N SER A 124 -14.15 1.88 -16.81
CA SER A 124 -14.55 0.46 -16.80
C SER A 124 -15.87 0.18 -16.05
N GLY A 125 -16.43 1.18 -15.37
CA GLY A 125 -17.62 1.02 -14.52
C GLY A 125 -17.35 0.39 -13.15
N PHE A 126 -16.07 0.27 -12.77
CA PHE A 126 -15.69 -0.24 -11.46
C PHE A 126 -16.06 0.75 -10.34
N LYS A 127 -16.55 0.23 -9.21
CA LYS A 127 -17.20 1.04 -8.17
C LYS A 127 -16.23 1.81 -7.28
N PHE A 128 -14.97 1.37 -7.21
CA PHE A 128 -14.02 1.89 -6.23
C PHE A 128 -13.13 3.00 -6.81
N PRO A 129 -12.93 4.12 -6.09
CA PRO A 129 -12.09 5.22 -6.55
C PRO A 129 -10.58 4.93 -6.45
N GLY A 130 -10.17 3.84 -5.78
CA GLY A 130 -8.78 3.48 -5.55
C GLY A 130 -8.60 2.17 -4.75
N HIS A 131 -7.34 1.75 -4.61
CA HIS A 131 -6.98 0.52 -3.90
C HIS A 131 -7.34 0.57 -2.42
N THR A 132 -7.04 1.67 -1.74
CA THR A 132 -7.21 1.78 -0.28
C THR A 132 -8.67 1.60 0.14
N GLU A 133 -9.59 2.24 -0.58
CA GLU A 133 -11.04 2.13 -0.32
C GLU A 133 -11.53 0.71 -0.61
N MET A 134 -11.10 0.13 -1.74
CA MET A 134 -11.47 -1.23 -2.12
C MET A 134 -11.00 -2.27 -1.11
N LEU A 135 -9.74 -2.17 -0.65
CA LEU A 135 -9.15 -3.09 0.32
C LEU A 135 -9.80 -2.90 1.69
N GLY A 136 -10.03 -1.66 2.13
CA GLY A 136 -10.74 -1.39 3.39
C GLY A 136 -12.12 -2.04 3.43
N GLU A 137 -12.92 -1.88 2.37
CA GLU A 137 -14.23 -2.52 2.26
C GLU A 137 -14.12 -4.05 2.18
N SER A 138 -13.19 -4.57 1.35
CA SER A 138 -13.01 -6.01 1.13
C SER A 138 -12.60 -6.77 2.39
N PHE A 139 -11.83 -6.15 3.29
CA PHE A 139 -11.37 -6.74 4.54
C PHE A 139 -12.16 -6.25 5.77
N GLY A 140 -13.15 -5.37 5.60
CA GLY A 140 -13.91 -4.78 6.71
C GLY A 140 -13.02 -4.02 7.70
N ALA A 141 -11.98 -3.36 7.22
CA ALA A 141 -10.93 -2.74 8.03
C ALA A 141 -10.74 -1.25 7.72
N ASP A 142 -10.29 -0.49 8.71
CA ASP A 142 -9.86 0.91 8.53
C ASP A 142 -8.36 0.95 8.20
N PRO A 143 -7.97 1.27 6.96
CA PRO A 143 -6.58 1.21 6.53
C PRO A 143 -5.71 2.28 7.20
N LEU A 144 -4.44 1.95 7.43
CA LEU A 144 -3.40 2.87 7.82
C LEU A 144 -2.42 3.04 6.65
N MET A 145 -2.22 4.29 6.23
CA MET A 145 -1.19 4.60 5.24
C MET A 145 0.16 4.79 5.94
N ILE A 146 1.14 3.98 5.57
CA ILE A 146 2.54 4.11 6.00
C ILE A 146 3.40 4.33 4.77
N LEU A 147 4.14 5.44 4.75
CA LEU A 147 5.21 5.71 3.79
C LEU A 147 6.53 5.37 4.45
N PHE A 148 7.40 4.62 3.78
CA PHE A 148 8.69 4.26 4.35
C PHE A 148 9.81 4.20 3.32
N SER A 149 11.02 4.51 3.77
CA SER A 149 12.26 4.37 2.98
C SER A 149 13.44 4.22 3.94
N GLY A 150 14.23 3.17 3.74
CA GLY A 150 15.33 2.83 4.65
C GLY A 150 14.86 2.69 6.11
N SER A 151 15.41 3.53 6.99
CA SER A 151 15.05 3.56 8.41
C SER A 151 13.83 4.44 8.73
N VAL A 152 13.38 5.29 7.79
CA VAL A 152 12.30 6.26 8.02
C VAL A 152 10.95 5.62 7.70
N ARG A 153 9.99 5.80 8.61
CA ARG A 153 8.60 5.34 8.48
C ARG A 153 7.69 6.46 8.98
N VAL A 154 6.71 6.85 8.18
CA VAL A 154 5.75 7.89 8.50
C VAL A 154 4.35 7.34 8.25
N ALA A 155 3.55 7.27 9.31
CA ALA A 155 2.14 6.92 9.22
C ALA A 155 1.28 8.18 9.27
N LEU A 156 0.21 8.22 8.48
CA LEU A 156 -0.65 9.39 8.37
C LEU A 156 -1.93 9.19 9.19
N THR A 157 -2.20 10.10 10.14
CA THR A 157 -3.45 10.11 10.91
C THR A 157 -4.65 10.50 10.04
N THR A 158 -4.43 11.40 9.08
CA THR A 158 -5.38 11.82 8.05
C THR A 158 -4.71 11.79 6.68
N VAL A 159 -5.41 11.36 5.64
CA VAL A 159 -4.85 11.19 4.29
C VAL A 159 -5.35 12.32 3.36
N HIS A 160 -6.16 11.99 2.35
CA HIS A 160 -6.59 12.93 1.31
C HIS A 160 -7.80 13.78 1.75
N VAL A 161 -7.61 14.63 2.76
CA VAL A 161 -8.67 15.55 3.25
C VAL A 161 -8.28 17.02 3.04
N PRO A 162 -9.23 17.94 2.81
CA PRO A 162 -8.92 19.36 2.77
C PRO A 162 -8.28 19.81 4.08
N ILE A 163 -7.25 20.67 4.01
CA ILE A 163 -6.51 21.14 5.19
C ILE A 163 -7.46 21.69 6.27
N LYS A 164 -8.46 22.48 5.88
CA LYS A 164 -9.49 23.04 6.78
C LYS A 164 -10.34 22.01 7.53
N ALA A 165 -10.33 20.74 7.11
CA ALA A 165 -11.06 19.65 7.72
C ALA A 165 -10.22 18.88 8.75
N ILE A 166 -8.89 18.96 8.70
CA ILE A 166 -7.98 18.18 9.55
C ILE A 166 -8.29 18.40 11.04
N GLN A 167 -8.40 19.66 11.46
CA GLN A 167 -8.72 20.04 12.85
C GLN A 167 -10.04 19.43 13.35
N LYS A 168 -11.02 19.22 12.46
CA LYS A 168 -12.32 18.62 12.83
C LYS A 168 -12.27 17.10 12.92
N LEU A 169 -11.41 16.47 12.12
CA LEU A 169 -11.26 15.03 12.06
C LEU A 169 -10.34 14.50 13.16
N LEU A 170 -9.30 15.27 13.51
CA LEU A 170 -8.34 14.88 14.52
C LEU A 170 -8.99 14.88 15.91
N ARG A 171 -9.26 13.69 16.43
CA ARG A 171 -9.88 13.46 17.74
C ARG A 171 -9.12 12.35 18.46
N PRO A 172 -9.16 12.28 19.81
CA PRO A 172 -8.46 11.24 20.58
C PRO A 172 -8.66 9.83 20.02
N ARG A 173 -9.90 9.44 19.73
CA ARG A 173 -10.22 8.11 19.18
C ARG A 173 -9.53 7.80 17.85
N LEU A 174 -9.36 8.80 16.98
CA LEU A 174 -8.65 8.62 15.71
C LEU A 174 -7.15 8.46 15.93
N ILE A 175 -6.56 9.24 16.83
CA ILE A 175 -5.13 9.11 17.20
C ILE A 175 -4.90 7.73 17.82
N GLU A 176 -5.76 7.32 18.75
CA GLU A 176 -5.70 6.00 19.39
C GLU A 176 -5.79 4.86 18.37
N SER A 177 -6.75 4.92 17.44
CA SER A 177 -6.91 3.87 16.44
C SER A 177 -5.73 3.78 15.47
N LYS A 178 -5.20 4.92 15.00
CA LYS A 178 -4.07 4.96 14.09
C LYS A 178 -2.76 4.58 14.78
N TYR A 179 -2.58 4.95 16.06
CA TYR A 179 -1.45 4.49 16.87
C TYR A 179 -1.47 2.97 17.04
N ALA A 180 -2.61 2.38 17.42
CA ALA A 180 -2.73 0.94 17.58
C ALA A 180 -2.48 0.17 16.27
N ALA A 181 -2.97 0.69 15.14
CA ALA A 181 -2.69 0.11 13.83
C ALA A 181 -1.19 0.19 13.48
N LEU A 182 -0.54 1.33 13.75
CA LEU A 182 0.89 1.51 13.48
C LEU A 182 1.74 0.61 14.37
N GLU A 183 1.44 0.55 15.67
CA GLU A 183 2.11 -0.31 16.63
C GLU A 183 2.08 -1.77 16.18
N ARG A 184 0.89 -2.26 15.79
CA ARG A 184 0.72 -3.62 15.29
C ARG A 184 1.56 -3.86 14.04
N SER A 185 1.54 -2.93 13.08
CA SER A 185 2.31 -3.05 11.84
C SER A 185 3.83 -3.02 12.11
N LEU A 186 4.31 -2.14 13.00
CA LEU A 186 5.72 -2.08 13.38
C LEU A 186 6.21 -3.39 14.00
N ARG A 187 5.36 -4.08 14.78
CA ARG A 187 5.68 -5.39 15.35
C ARG A 187 5.63 -6.51 14.31
N LEU A 188 4.54 -6.61 13.57
CA LEU A 188 4.28 -7.75 12.68
C LEU A 188 5.00 -7.62 11.34
N ASP A 189 4.91 -6.47 10.70
CA ASP A 189 5.39 -6.26 9.33
C ASP A 189 6.86 -5.78 9.31
N PHE A 190 7.26 -4.99 10.31
CA PHE A 190 8.63 -4.46 10.42
C PHE A 190 9.51 -5.16 11.46
N GLY A 191 8.97 -6.14 12.20
CA GLY A 191 9.74 -6.96 13.15
C GLY A 191 10.29 -6.21 14.37
N ILE A 192 9.73 -5.05 14.73
CA ILE A 192 10.19 -4.23 15.85
C ILE A 192 9.49 -4.69 17.13
N THR A 193 10.20 -5.39 18.02
CA THR A 193 9.61 -6.00 19.23
C THR A 193 8.94 -5.01 20.16
N LYS A 194 9.55 -3.83 20.37
CA LYS A 194 9.04 -2.78 21.26
C LYS A 194 9.11 -1.42 20.57
N PRO A 195 8.13 -1.10 19.70
CA PRO A 195 8.16 0.13 18.91
C PRO A 195 8.15 1.39 19.78
N ARG A 196 8.96 2.36 19.38
CA ARG A 196 8.86 3.75 19.86
C ARG A 196 8.26 4.58 18.75
N ILE A 197 7.14 5.23 19.04
CA ILE A 197 6.33 5.93 18.05
C ILE A 197 6.27 7.39 18.45
N ALA A 198 6.90 8.23 17.63
CA ALA A 198 6.80 9.67 17.74
C ALA A 198 5.47 10.14 17.15
N ILE A 199 4.74 10.93 17.93
CA ILE A 199 3.54 11.64 17.49
C ILE A 199 3.95 13.08 17.21
N LEU A 200 3.62 13.57 16.01
CA LEU A 200 3.87 14.96 15.63
C LEU A 200 2.66 15.83 15.98
N GLY A 201 2.92 17.09 16.33
CA GLY A 201 1.89 18.09 16.60
C GLY A 201 1.03 18.37 15.37
N LEU A 202 -0.22 18.76 15.60
CA LEU A 202 -1.09 19.30 14.56
C LEU A 202 -0.63 20.70 14.16
N ASN A 203 -0.30 21.51 15.17
CA ASN A 203 0.07 22.89 15.00
C ASN A 203 1.59 23.06 14.85
N PRO A 204 2.07 24.12 14.17
CA PRO A 204 3.47 24.54 14.22
C PRO A 204 3.97 24.60 15.66
N HIS A 205 5.22 24.18 15.89
CA HIS A 205 5.81 24.14 17.23
C HIS A 205 5.01 23.32 18.26
N ALA A 206 4.19 22.35 17.80
CA ALA A 206 3.27 21.58 18.64
C ALA A 206 2.40 22.49 19.54
N GLY A 207 1.93 23.61 18.99
CA GLY A 207 1.01 24.52 19.65
C GLY A 207 1.65 25.59 20.53
N GLU A 208 2.96 25.54 20.80
CA GLU A 208 3.70 26.53 21.60
C GLU A 208 2.97 26.87 22.92
N GLN A 209 2.67 25.84 23.73
CA GLN A 209 1.92 25.95 24.99
C GLN A 209 0.52 26.59 24.86
N GLY A 210 -0.11 26.51 23.68
CA GLY A 210 -1.42 27.11 23.42
C GLY A 210 -1.37 28.41 22.63
N ASN A 211 -0.18 28.99 22.41
CA ASN A 211 -0.03 30.24 21.66
C ASN A 211 -0.30 30.06 20.16
N ILE A 212 -0.06 28.87 19.61
CA ILE A 212 -0.24 28.55 18.19
C ILE A 212 -1.26 27.41 18.07
N GLY A 213 -2.46 27.61 18.61
CA GLY A 213 -3.48 26.56 18.67
C GLY A 213 -3.41 25.74 19.95
N THR A 214 -4.50 25.07 20.30
CA THR A 214 -4.70 24.47 21.63
C THR A 214 -4.95 22.97 21.59
N GLU A 215 -4.97 22.35 20.42
CA GLU A 215 -5.27 20.94 20.23
C GLU A 215 -4.32 20.03 21.01
N GLU A 216 -3.04 20.38 21.04
CA GLU A 216 -2.01 19.65 21.78
C GLU A 216 -2.35 19.56 23.27
N ILE A 217 -2.57 20.71 23.91
CA ILE A 217 -2.91 20.79 25.33
C ILE A 217 -4.33 20.32 25.63
N SER A 218 -5.27 20.48 24.70
CA SER A 218 -6.68 20.16 24.93
C SER A 218 -6.94 18.67 24.89
N TYR A 219 -6.25 17.93 24.03
CA TYR A 219 -6.51 16.50 23.89
C TYR A 219 -5.37 15.63 23.36
N ILE A 220 -4.37 16.13 22.63
CA ILE A 220 -3.32 15.25 22.08
C ILE A 220 -2.41 14.76 23.21
N ASN A 221 -1.94 15.63 24.11
CA ASN A 221 -1.07 15.26 25.24
C ASN A 221 -1.72 14.17 26.11
N ASP A 222 -2.97 14.40 26.53
CA ASP A 222 -3.74 13.42 27.31
C ASP A 222 -3.98 12.11 26.54
N THR A 223 -4.11 12.16 25.21
CA THR A 223 -4.21 10.95 24.38
C THR A 223 -2.90 10.15 24.40
N ILE A 224 -1.75 10.81 24.32
CA ILE A 224 -0.42 10.17 24.40
C ILE A 224 -0.22 9.51 25.76
N ASP A 225 -0.56 10.20 26.85
CA ASP A 225 -0.47 9.67 28.20
C ASP A 225 -1.35 8.41 28.36
N LYS A 226 -2.58 8.46 27.84
CA LYS A 226 -3.49 7.30 27.84
C LYS A 226 -2.97 6.13 27.03
N LEU A 227 -2.31 6.38 25.90
CA LEU A 227 -1.70 5.32 25.09
C LEU A 227 -0.59 4.60 25.87
N ASN A 228 0.30 5.35 26.53
CA ASN A 228 1.38 4.78 27.33
C ASN A 228 0.88 3.99 28.56
N ILE A 229 -0.28 4.35 29.11
CA ILE A 229 -0.91 3.58 30.20
C ILE A 229 -1.51 2.27 29.68
N ARG A 230 -2.11 2.28 28.48
CA ARG A 230 -2.89 1.17 27.93
C ARG A 230 -2.08 0.15 27.14
N ILE A 231 -0.96 0.56 26.56
CA ILE A 231 -0.17 -0.23 25.62
C ILE A 231 1.23 -0.42 26.21
N ASP A 232 1.51 -1.61 26.72
CA ASP A 232 2.81 -1.99 27.29
C ASP A 232 3.81 -2.49 26.23
N THR A 233 3.31 -2.78 25.02
CA THR A 233 4.06 -3.30 23.88
C THR A 233 4.83 -2.24 23.09
N ALA A 234 4.54 -0.96 23.31
CA ALA A 234 5.15 0.18 22.61
C ALA A 234 5.18 1.43 23.49
N THR A 235 5.85 2.48 23.03
CA THR A 235 5.91 3.77 23.72
C THR A 235 5.52 4.89 22.76
N ALA A 236 4.59 5.75 23.19
CA ALA A 236 4.19 6.96 22.51
C ALA A 236 5.00 8.15 23.05
N GLU A 237 5.65 8.90 22.18
CA GLU A 237 6.46 10.07 22.54
C GLU A 237 5.97 11.31 21.76
N GLY A 238 5.94 12.49 22.40
CA GLY A 238 5.52 13.74 21.78
C GLY A 238 4.40 14.47 22.55
N PRO A 239 3.61 15.34 21.89
CA PRO A 239 3.72 15.69 20.47
C PRO A 239 4.98 16.50 20.18
N PHE A 240 5.70 16.17 19.11
CA PHE A 240 6.88 16.93 18.67
C PHE A 240 6.52 17.94 17.58
N PRO A 241 7.18 19.11 17.53
CA PRO A 241 7.17 19.98 16.35
C PRO A 241 7.61 19.21 15.11
N ALA A 242 6.81 19.23 14.04
CA ALA A 242 7.09 18.43 12.84
C ALA A 242 8.38 18.82 12.11
N ASP A 243 8.81 20.08 12.23
CA ASP A 243 10.04 20.64 11.66
C ASP A 243 11.28 20.45 12.55
N GLY A 244 11.07 20.14 13.83
CA GLY A 244 12.14 19.97 14.83
C GLY A 244 12.44 18.51 15.20
N PHE A 245 11.66 17.56 14.72
CA PHE A 245 11.83 16.11 14.96
C PHE A 245 12.69 15.47 13.86
#